data_AF-A0A7X6YT45-F1
#
_entry.id   AF-A0A7X6YT45-F1
#
_cell.length_a   1.000
_cell.length_b   1.000
_cell.length_c   1.000
_cell.angle_alpha   90.00
_cell.angle_beta   90.00
_cell.angle_gamma   90.00
#
_symmetry.space_group_name_H-M   'P 1'
#
loop_
_entity.id
_entity.type
_entity.pdbx_description
1 polymer ?
#
loop_
_entity_poly.entity_id
_entity_poly.type
_entity_poly.pdbx_seq_one_letter_code
_entity_poly.pdbx_strand_id
1 'polypeptide(L)'
;YKTRKKHISTSQLNDYFLPLIEKYPPPSNKGKYIKIKYVTQIQGPNTPSFIFFANLPQYIKEPYIRFLENKLRSNWEFTGTPVQIFIRQK
;
A
#
# COMPACT_ATOMS: atom_id res chain seq x y z
N TYR A 1 -8.30 17.93 11.91
CA TYR A 1 -6.97 17.42 11.52
C TYR A 1 -6.45 16.23 12.37
N LYS A 2 -7.31 15.34 12.93
CA LYS A 2 -6.85 14.19 13.74
C LYS A 2 -6.44 12.95 12.91
N THR A 3 -7.06 12.75 11.74
CA THR A 3 -6.85 11.56 10.88
C THR A 3 -5.41 11.41 10.38
N ARG A 4 -4.69 12.52 10.22
CA ARG A 4 -3.31 12.56 9.71
C ARG A 4 -2.29 11.84 10.60
N LYS A 5 -2.57 11.72 11.91
CA LYS A 5 -1.72 11.03 12.89
C LYS A 5 -2.18 9.61 13.21
N LYS A 6 -3.13 9.04 12.43
CA LYS A 6 -3.65 7.70 12.67
C LYS A 6 -2.53 6.69 12.45
N HIS A 7 -2.14 6.02 13.53
CA HIS A 7 -1.20 4.91 13.49
C HIS A 7 -1.98 3.62 13.25
N ILE A 8 -1.58 2.86 12.25
CA ILE A 8 -2.14 1.57 11.89
C ILE A 8 -1.04 0.54 12.08
N SER A 9 -1.33 -0.53 12.81
CA SER A 9 -0.35 -1.57 13.04
C SER A 9 -0.01 -2.30 11.74
N THR A 10 1.23 -2.78 11.64
CA THR A 10 1.68 -3.56 10.48
C THR A 10 0.85 -4.82 10.30
N SER A 11 0.42 -5.47 11.40
CA SER A 11 -0.50 -6.62 11.34
C SER A 11 -1.80 -6.26 10.62
N GLN A 12 -2.50 -5.20 11.07
CA GLN A 12 -3.77 -4.78 10.46
C GLN A 12 -3.63 -4.45 8.97
N LEU A 13 -2.50 -3.83 8.56
CA LEU A 13 -2.22 -3.57 7.15
C LEU A 13 -2.02 -4.88 6.38
N ASN A 14 -1.23 -5.81 6.89
CA ASN A 14 -0.97 -7.08 6.25
C ASN A 14 -2.24 -7.94 6.13
N ASP A 15 -3.03 -8.02 7.21
CA ASP A 15 -4.27 -8.81 7.26
C ASP A 15 -5.31 -8.33 6.24
N TYR A 16 -5.34 -7.03 5.95
CA TYR A 16 -6.22 -6.46 4.94
C TYR A 16 -5.64 -6.53 3.52
N PHE A 17 -4.37 -6.14 3.33
CA PHE A 17 -3.80 -5.98 1.99
C PHE A 17 -3.35 -7.29 1.35
N LEU A 18 -2.77 -8.23 2.11
CA LEU A 18 -2.28 -9.49 1.55
C LEU A 18 -3.38 -10.28 0.82
N PRO A 19 -4.55 -10.57 1.42
CA PRO A 19 -5.62 -11.29 0.72
C PRO A 19 -6.23 -10.46 -0.42
N LEU A 20 -6.28 -9.13 -0.28
CA LEU A 20 -6.80 -8.25 -1.32
C LEU A 20 -5.92 -8.28 -2.58
N ILE A 21 -4.60 -8.23 -2.40
CA ILE A 21 -3.61 -8.29 -3.48
C ILE A 21 -3.57 -9.68 -4.12
N GLU A 22 -3.79 -10.73 -3.33
CA GLU A 22 -3.90 -12.10 -3.86
C GLU A 22 -5.13 -12.26 -4.77
N LYS A 23 -6.26 -11.65 -4.38
CA LYS A 23 -7.48 -11.65 -5.21
C LYS A 23 -7.36 -10.74 -6.45
N TYR A 24 -6.67 -9.61 -6.31
CA TYR A 24 -6.49 -8.62 -7.38
C TYR A 24 -5.00 -8.36 -7.60
N PRO A 25 -4.27 -9.30 -8.21
CA PRO A 25 -2.84 -9.14 -8.41
C PRO A 25 -2.56 -7.98 -9.38
N PRO A 26 -1.43 -7.28 -9.22
CA PRO A 26 -0.98 -6.32 -10.22
C PRO A 26 -0.74 -7.03 -11.56
N PRO A 27 -0.91 -6.31 -12.69
CA PRO A 27 -0.74 -6.90 -14.01
C PRO A 27 0.67 -7.48 -14.16
N SER A 28 0.73 -8.78 -14.45
CA SER A 28 2.00 -9.47 -14.68
C SER A 28 2.64 -8.94 -15.96
N ASN A 29 3.82 -8.33 -15.84
CA ASN A 29 4.56 -7.85 -17.00
C ASN A 29 5.62 -8.90 -17.37
N LYS A 30 5.60 -9.40 -18.61
CA LYS A 30 6.55 -10.41 -19.14
C LYS A 30 6.57 -11.74 -18.36
N GLY A 31 5.42 -12.24 -17.94
CA GLY A 31 5.30 -13.52 -17.21
C GLY A 31 5.88 -13.51 -15.79
N LYS A 32 6.32 -12.36 -15.29
CA LYS A 32 6.82 -12.23 -13.92
C LYS A 32 5.66 -11.98 -12.96
N TYR A 33 5.51 -12.85 -11.98
CA TYR A 33 4.53 -12.71 -10.91
C TYR A 33 5.03 -11.74 -9.84
N ILE A 34 4.29 -10.67 -9.60
CA ILE A 34 4.62 -9.67 -8.59
C ILE A 34 3.92 -10.08 -7.29
N LYS A 35 4.71 -10.34 -6.25
CA LYS A 35 4.22 -10.69 -4.92
C LYS A 35 4.60 -9.59 -3.93
N ILE A 36 3.59 -9.01 -3.31
CA ILE A 36 3.77 -8.12 -2.16
C ILE A 36 3.89 -9.00 -0.92
N LYS A 37 4.99 -8.84 -0.18
CA LYS A 37 5.35 -9.68 0.97
C LYS A 37 4.82 -9.11 2.28
N TYR A 38 4.93 -7.79 2.45
CA TYR A 38 4.49 -7.11 3.65
C TYR A 38 4.29 -5.61 3.39
N VAL A 39 3.49 -4.98 4.25
CA VAL A 39 3.12 -3.57 4.20
C VAL A 39 3.39 -2.95 5.57
N THR A 40 3.97 -1.75 5.58
CA THR A 40 4.21 -1.00 6.81
C THR A 40 3.87 0.47 6.65
N GLN A 41 3.51 1.11 7.77
CA GLN A 41 3.37 2.56 7.83
C GLN A 41 4.68 3.19 8.32
N ILE A 42 5.11 4.28 7.68
CA ILE A 42 6.24 5.08 8.15
C ILE A 42 5.72 6.03 9.22
N GLN A 43 6.32 5.98 10.41
CA GLN A 43 6.09 6.96 11.46
C GLN A 43 7.05 8.16 11.26
N GLY A 44 6.57 9.38 11.50
CA GLY A 44 7.39 10.59 11.43
C GLY A 44 7.02 11.62 10.35
N PRO A 45 6.64 11.26 9.10
CA PRO A 45 6.20 12.27 8.15
C PRO A 45 4.88 12.87 8.61
N ASN A 46 4.72 14.18 8.42
CA ASN A 46 3.43 14.83 8.69
C ASN A 46 2.32 14.11 7.91
N THR A 47 2.59 13.56 6.73
CA THR A 47 1.61 12.85 5.87
C THR A 47 1.61 11.34 6.14
N PRO A 48 0.45 10.64 6.14
CA PRO A 48 0.42 9.19 6.26
C PRO A 48 1.09 8.55 5.03
N SER A 49 2.24 7.92 5.27
CA SER A 49 3.06 7.28 4.25
C SER A 49 3.14 5.77 4.50
N PHE A 50 2.93 4.98 3.46
CA PHE A 50 2.92 3.52 3.50
C PHE A 50 3.99 2.95 2.57
N ILE A 51 4.70 1.92 3.01
CA ILE A 51 5.65 1.18 2.19
C ILE A 51 5.09 -0.21 1.94
N PHE A 52 4.96 -0.56 0.66
CA PHE A 52 4.67 -1.90 0.20
C PHE A 52 5.97 -2.54 -0.26
N PHE A 53 6.29 -3.70 0.31
CA PHE A 53 7.49 -4.44 -0.05
C PHE A 53 7.14 -5.54 -1.02
N ALA A 54 7.66 -5.42 -2.24
CA ALA A 54 7.43 -6.37 -3.32
C ALA A 54 8.74 -7.04 -3.75
N ASN A 55 8.63 -8.21 -4.36
CA ASN A 55 9.76 -8.85 -5.05
C ASN A 55 10.27 -8.01 -6.24
N LEU A 56 9.32 -7.35 -6.92
CA LEU A 56 9.49 -6.76 -8.24
C LEU A 56 8.79 -5.39 -8.30
N PRO A 57 9.25 -4.40 -7.51
CA PRO A 57 8.58 -3.10 -7.40
C PRO A 57 8.54 -2.34 -8.73
N GLN A 58 9.58 -2.47 -9.55
CA GLN A 58 9.71 -1.82 -10.86
C GLN A 58 8.61 -2.17 -11.87
N TYR A 59 7.89 -3.27 -11.64
CA TYR A 59 6.81 -3.72 -12.53
C TYR A 59 5.43 -3.29 -12.04
N ILE A 60 5.33 -2.68 -10.85
CA ILE A 60 4.08 -2.12 -10.35
C ILE A 60 3.88 -0.74 -10.98
N LYS A 61 2.84 -0.62 -11.79
CA LYS A 61 2.50 0.63 -12.49
C LYS A 61 1.63 1.53 -11.61
N GLU A 62 1.65 2.82 -11.91
CA GLU A 62 0.85 3.87 -11.26
C GLU A 62 -0.63 3.52 -11.06
N PRO A 63 -1.35 2.91 -12.02
CA PRO A 63 -2.77 2.56 -11.82
C PRO A 63 -3.00 1.61 -10.64
N TYR A 64 -2.06 0.68 -10.41
CA TYR A 64 -2.15 -0.24 -9.30
C TYR A 64 -1.82 0.45 -7.96
N ILE A 65 -0.90 1.42 -7.98
CA ILE A 65 -0.61 2.27 -6.82
C ILE A 65 -1.87 3.04 -6.41
N ARG A 66 -2.56 3.67 -7.38
CA ARG A 66 -3.84 4.37 -7.15
C ARG A 66 -4.93 3.45 -6.62
N PHE A 67 -4.98 2.20 -7.08
CA PHE A 67 -5.90 1.19 -6.54
C PHE A 67 -5.63 0.94 -5.05
N LEU A 68 -4.37 0.71 -4.66
CA LEU A 68 -3.99 0.53 -3.26
C LEU A 68 -4.30 1.77 -2.41
N GLU A 69 -4.06 2.96 -2.96
CA GLU A 69 -4.37 4.26 -2.33
C GLU A 69 -5.86 4.42 -2.06
N ASN A 70 -6.70 4.10 -3.04
CA ASN A 70 -8.15 4.15 -2.88
C ASN A 70 -8.62 3.16 -1.81
N LYS A 71 -8.03 1.97 -1.75
CA LYS A 71 -8.35 0.97 -0.72
C LYS A 71 -7.90 1.38 0.67
N LEU A 72 -6.75 2.04 0.79
CA LEU A 72 -6.29 2.68 2.03
C LEU A 72 -7.29 3.77 2.48
N ARG A 73 -7.71 4.64 1.55
CA ARG A 73 -8.66 5.71 1.86
C ARG A 73 -10.02 5.19 2.32
N SER A 74 -10.56 4.18 1.64
CA SER A 74 -11.87 3.62 1.98
C SER A 74 -11.89 2.90 3.33
N ASN A 75 -10.82 2.17 3.68
CA ASN A 75 -10.81 1.36 4.90
C ASN A 75 -10.45 2.16 6.17
N TRP A 76 -9.62 3.21 6.06
CA TRP A 76 -9.18 3.99 7.23
C TRP A 76 -9.65 5.45 7.25
N GLU A 77 -10.54 5.83 6.31
CA GLU A 77 -11.18 7.15 6.22
C GLU A 77 -10.18 8.31 6.08
N PHE A 78 -9.16 8.14 5.23
CA PHE A 78 -8.21 9.21 4.91
C PHE A 78 -8.80 10.26 3.94
N THR A 79 -10.01 10.75 4.23
CA THR A 79 -10.68 11.80 3.44
C THR A 79 -9.99 13.14 3.64
N GLY A 80 -9.63 13.80 2.53
CA GLY A 80 -9.00 15.14 2.56
C GLY A 80 -7.54 15.18 3.04
N THR A 81 -6.88 14.01 3.21
CA THR A 81 -5.45 13.95 3.51
C THR A 81 -4.71 13.29 2.34
N PRO A 82 -3.61 13.87 1.83
CA PRO A 82 -2.77 13.16 0.87
C PRO A 82 -2.24 11.89 1.53
N VAL A 83 -2.26 10.77 0.81
CA VAL A 83 -1.69 9.50 1.26
C VAL A 83 -0.51 9.21 0.35
N GLN A 84 0.65 8.94 0.92
CA GLN A 84 1.83 8.59 0.14
C GLN A 84 2.02 7.09 0.15
N ILE A 85 2.18 6.51 -1.03
CA ILE A 85 2.50 5.10 -1.19
C ILE A 85 3.87 4.99 -1.83
N PHE A 86 4.73 4.21 -1.18
CA PHE A 86 6.03 3.84 -1.70
C PHE A 86 6.06 2.35 -1.91
N ILE A 87 6.67 1.91 -3.00
CA ILE A 87 6.91 0.50 -3.26
C ILE A 87 8.42 0.29 -3.27
N ARG A 88 8.89 -0.59 -2.40
CA ARG A 88 10.31 -0.92 -2.29
C ARG A 88 10.54 -2.39 -2.55
N GLN A 89 11.75 -2.71 -3.01
CA GLN A 89 12.20 -4.08 -3.08
C GLN A 89 12.53 -4.57 -1.67
N LYS A 90 12.12 -5.80 -1.34
CA LYS A 90 12.67 -6.52 -0.19
C LYS A 90 13.71 -7.52 -0.64
#